data_AF-A0A935VTP8-F1
#
_entry.id   AF-A0A935VTP8-F1
#
_cell.length_a   1.000
_cell.length_b   1.000
_cell.length_c   1.000
_cell.angle_alpha   90.00
_cell.angle_beta   90.00
_cell.angle_gamma   90.00
#
_symmetry.space_group_name_H-M   'P 1'
#
loop_
_entity.id
_entity.type
_entity.pdbx_description
1 polymer ?
#
loop_
_entity_poly.entity_id
_entity_poly.type
_entity_poly.pdbx_seq_one_letter_code
_entity_poly.pdbx_strand_id
1 'polypeptide(L)'
;MIQWRFSFYLLSAVFACLISPAPHFAWNGYHTASRSDTFNMLSVVQTPTDGGIREEVPQKFRARFETWKAELLSTEFGRQQWGTYANNKNFVLTIKVSGNRGSDAGTDRFQWDETGNFVGATIPIGSRIDSGYPPPIYYPVLNSLASDAAVHSINGSILAATKLSHELGHVEQTAEANVKFLQLQNKLVPAYILIFLKNGLNTRDKKLIELADQMGGTPTEIWESREYWSEVTAMQFLHDRLSNEEIYCRVFEKIKRNVREYAKGYEDRFHKFPELISARCAK
;
A
#
# COMPACT_ATOMS: atom_id res chain seq x y z
N MET A 1 -43.70 -36.36 -59.48
CA MET A 1 -43.38 -34.94 -59.74
C MET A 1 -42.07 -34.65 -59.01
N ILE A 2 -40.98 -34.40 -59.76
CA ILE A 2 -40.01 -33.28 -59.58
C ILE A 2 -39.79 -32.88 -58.10
N GLN A 3 -38.61 -32.84 -57.46
CA GLN A 3 -37.17 -32.76 -57.76
C GLN A 3 -36.53 -32.50 -56.34
N TRP A 4 -35.36 -32.99 -55.90
CA TRP A 4 -33.98 -32.47 -56.10
C TRP A 4 -33.18 -32.68 -54.78
N ARG A 5 -31.92 -33.15 -54.89
CA ARG A 5 -30.67 -32.71 -54.18
C ARG A 5 -30.55 -32.87 -52.65
N PHE A 6 -29.40 -33.08 -52.01
CA PHE A 6 -28.02 -33.51 -52.34
C PHE A 6 -27.31 -33.74 -50.97
N SER A 7 -26.28 -34.58 -50.98
CA SER A 7 -25.01 -34.47 -50.22
C SER A 7 -24.95 -34.72 -48.69
N PHE A 8 -24.31 -35.86 -48.39
CA PHE A 8 -23.29 -36.13 -47.38
C PHE A 8 -22.65 -34.93 -46.66
N TYR A 9 -22.53 -35.02 -45.33
CA TYR A 9 -21.30 -34.71 -44.58
C TYR A 9 -21.14 -35.56 -43.32
N LEU A 10 -19.91 -36.00 -43.11
CA LEU A 10 -19.36 -36.84 -42.03
C LEU A 10 -19.61 -36.27 -40.63
N LEU A 11 -19.93 -37.17 -39.69
CA LEU A 11 -19.66 -37.01 -38.27
C LEU A 11 -18.13 -36.98 -38.04
N SER A 12 -17.63 -35.87 -37.50
CA SER A 12 -16.35 -35.83 -36.80
C SER A 12 -16.58 -35.16 -35.45
N ALA A 13 -16.62 -35.94 -34.38
CA ALA A 13 -16.66 -35.44 -33.02
C ALA A 13 -15.26 -34.89 -32.67
N VAL A 14 -15.16 -33.57 -32.51
CA VAL A 14 -13.98 -32.91 -31.93
C VAL A 14 -14.37 -32.41 -30.54
N PHE A 15 -13.82 -33.07 -29.53
CA PHE A 15 -13.73 -32.55 -28.17
C PHE A 15 -12.86 -31.29 -28.19
N ALA A 16 -13.49 -30.11 -28.28
CA ALA A 16 -12.82 -28.85 -28.02
C ALA A 16 -12.75 -28.66 -26.50
N CYS A 17 -11.59 -28.99 -25.94
CA CYS A 17 -11.18 -28.63 -24.60
C CYS A 17 -11.26 -27.10 -24.49
N LEU A 18 -12.19 -26.60 -23.68
CA LEU A 18 -12.28 -25.19 -23.29
C LEU A 18 -11.06 -24.87 -22.42
N ILE A 19 -9.97 -24.47 -23.06
CA ILE A 19 -8.88 -23.78 -22.40
C ILE A 19 -9.41 -22.38 -22.09
N SER A 20 -9.98 -22.20 -20.90
CA SER A 20 -10.14 -20.85 -20.34
C SER A 20 -8.77 -20.18 -20.38
N PRO A 21 -8.62 -18.99 -20.96
CA PRO A 21 -7.40 -18.23 -20.78
C PRO A 21 -7.26 -17.99 -19.28
N ALA A 22 -6.16 -18.50 -18.71
CA ALA A 22 -5.75 -18.13 -17.37
C ALA A 22 -5.82 -16.60 -17.27
N PRO A 23 -6.38 -16.04 -16.19
CA PRO A 23 -6.37 -14.60 -16.03
C PRO A 23 -4.92 -14.14 -16.18
N HIS A 24 -4.71 -13.22 -17.12
CA HIS A 24 -3.50 -12.43 -17.21
C HIS A 24 -3.36 -11.73 -15.85
N PHE A 25 -2.71 -12.40 -14.90
CA PHE A 25 -2.32 -11.82 -13.64
C PHE A 25 -1.49 -10.59 -13.98
N ALA A 26 -1.96 -9.45 -13.48
CA ALA A 26 -1.40 -8.13 -13.71
C ALA A 26 0.05 -8.06 -13.21
N TRP A 27 0.98 -8.56 -14.02
CA TRP A 27 2.43 -8.39 -13.84
C TRP A 27 2.86 -6.92 -13.95
N ASN A 28 1.99 -6.03 -14.43
CA ASN A 28 2.25 -4.58 -14.39
C ASN A 28 2.25 -4.00 -12.96
N GLY A 29 1.63 -4.66 -11.98
CA GLY A 29 1.76 -4.25 -10.57
C GLY A 29 3.16 -4.54 -10.00
N TYR A 30 3.86 -5.52 -10.55
CA TYR A 30 5.27 -5.74 -10.25
C TYR A 30 6.19 -4.70 -10.90
N HIS A 31 5.74 -3.89 -11.87
CA HIS A 31 6.60 -2.85 -12.44
C HIS A 31 6.67 -1.59 -11.56
N THR A 32 5.67 -1.31 -10.73
CA THR A 32 5.80 -0.33 -9.64
C THR A 32 6.56 -0.91 -8.44
N ALA A 33 6.43 -2.21 -8.16
CA ALA A 33 7.18 -2.90 -7.09
C ALA A 33 8.62 -3.33 -7.48
N SER A 34 8.98 -3.34 -8.78
CA SER A 34 10.31 -3.70 -9.31
C SER A 34 11.14 -2.50 -9.77
N ARG A 35 10.68 -1.27 -9.51
CA ARG A 35 11.68 -0.25 -9.22
C ARG A 35 12.35 -0.70 -7.93
N SER A 36 13.53 -1.28 -8.07
CA SER A 36 14.74 -1.33 -7.23
C SER A 36 14.82 -0.50 -5.92
N ASP A 37 13.82 0.28 -5.55
CA ASP A 37 13.84 1.30 -4.51
C ASP A 37 13.39 0.75 -3.13
N THR A 38 12.75 -0.42 -3.04
CA THR A 38 12.26 -0.98 -1.76
C THR A 38 13.25 -1.91 -1.03
N PHE A 39 14.35 -2.33 -1.67
CA PHE A 39 15.28 -3.30 -1.07
C PHE A 39 16.73 -2.83 -0.93
N ASN A 40 17.07 -1.65 -1.47
CA ASN A 40 18.37 -1.00 -1.28
C ASN A 40 18.18 0.38 -0.69
N MET A 41 18.29 0.50 0.63
CA MET A 41 18.87 1.66 1.34
C MET A 41 18.78 1.45 2.85
N LEU A 42 19.31 0.35 3.37
CA LEU A 42 19.66 0.31 4.79
C LEU A 42 20.94 1.12 4.94
N SER A 43 20.83 2.38 5.35
CA SER A 43 22.00 3.19 5.68
C SER A 43 22.21 3.21 7.19
N VAL A 44 23.40 2.81 7.64
CA VAL A 44 23.85 3.09 9.00
C VAL A 44 24.37 4.52 9.05
N VAL A 45 23.82 5.35 9.94
CA VAL A 45 24.15 6.77 10.09
C VAL A 45 24.40 7.10 11.56
N GLN A 46 25.01 8.25 11.83
CA GLN A 46 25.09 8.76 13.20
C GLN A 46 23.68 9.13 13.70
N THR A 47 23.36 8.78 14.95
CA THR A 47 22.11 9.20 15.59
C THR A 47 21.98 10.73 15.53
N PRO A 48 20.89 11.26 14.96
CA PRO A 48 20.63 12.69 14.94
C PRO A 48 20.55 13.26 16.36
N THR A 49 20.97 14.52 16.52
CA THR A 49 20.80 15.28 17.76
C THR A 49 19.81 16.45 17.63
N ASP A 50 19.41 16.75 16.39
CA ASP A 50 18.50 17.82 15.99
C ASP A 50 17.36 17.30 15.09
N GLY A 51 16.86 16.12 15.43
CA GLY A 51 15.76 15.45 14.74
C GLY A 51 14.45 16.23 14.74
N GLY A 52 13.42 15.62 14.15
CA GLY A 52 12.13 16.22 13.87
C GLY A 52 11.67 15.91 12.45
N ILE A 53 10.64 16.65 12.02
CA ILE A 53 10.14 16.57 10.64
C ILE A 53 10.81 17.66 9.79
N ARG A 54 11.44 17.24 8.69
CA ARG A 54 12.02 18.12 7.66
C ARG A 54 11.09 18.14 6.45
N GLU A 55 10.63 19.32 6.06
CA GLU A 55 9.70 19.49 4.93
C GLU A 55 10.43 20.04 3.70
N GLU A 56 10.84 19.16 2.79
CA GLU A 56 11.44 19.50 1.51
C GLU A 56 10.36 19.77 0.46
N VAL A 57 9.76 20.95 0.52
CA VAL A 57 8.63 21.33 -0.35
C VAL A 57 9.02 22.51 -1.26
N PRO A 58 9.11 22.30 -2.59
CA PRO A 58 9.34 23.41 -3.53
C PRO A 58 8.29 24.50 -3.37
N GLN A 59 8.69 25.78 -3.45
CA GLN A 59 7.83 26.94 -3.18
C GLN A 59 6.47 26.86 -3.91
N LYS A 60 6.47 26.45 -5.18
CA LYS A 60 5.26 26.31 -6.01
C LYS A 60 4.23 25.30 -5.50
N PHE A 61 4.63 24.39 -4.61
CA PHE A 61 3.75 23.37 -4.02
C PHE A 61 3.44 23.63 -2.54
N ARG A 62 4.06 24.66 -1.92
CA ARG A 62 3.97 24.91 -0.48
C ARG A 62 2.53 25.07 0.01
N ALA A 63 1.76 25.96 -0.61
CA ALA A 63 0.38 26.21 -0.21
C ALA A 63 -0.49 24.94 -0.23
N ARG A 64 -0.30 24.10 -1.25
CA ARG A 64 -1.03 22.83 -1.39
C ARG A 64 -0.62 21.82 -0.32
N PHE A 65 0.68 21.70 -0.06
CA PHE A 65 1.19 20.84 1.02
C PHE A 65 0.64 21.25 2.39
N GLU A 66 0.60 22.56 2.69
CA GLU A 66 0.01 23.04 3.94
C GLU A 66 -1.47 22.67 4.06
N THR A 67 -2.24 22.68 2.96
CA THR A 67 -3.63 22.19 2.97
C THR A 67 -3.70 20.70 3.32
N TRP A 68 -2.86 19.86 2.72
CA TRP A 68 -2.83 18.41 3.00
C TRP A 68 -2.42 18.12 4.44
N LYS A 69 -1.41 18.84 4.94
CA LYS A 69 -0.95 18.75 6.32
C LYS A 69 -2.02 19.24 7.29
N ALA A 70 -2.69 20.35 7.02
CA ALA A 70 -3.78 20.85 7.85
C ALA A 70 -4.94 19.85 7.92
N GLU A 71 -5.27 19.17 6.81
CA GLU A 71 -6.27 18.12 6.79
C GLU A 71 -5.86 16.93 7.67
N LEU A 72 -4.60 16.46 7.58
CA LEU A 72 -4.08 15.42 8.47
C LEU A 72 -4.20 15.82 9.95
N LEU A 73 -3.74 17.03 10.28
CA LEU A 73 -3.72 17.58 11.65
C LEU A 73 -5.11 18.00 12.17
N SER A 74 -6.15 17.96 11.34
CA SER A 74 -7.53 18.21 11.78
C SER A 74 -8.04 17.12 12.71
N THR A 75 -7.48 15.91 12.60
CA THR A 75 -7.81 14.72 13.41
C THR A 75 -6.91 14.60 14.63
N GLU A 76 -7.42 14.00 15.71
CA GLU A 76 -6.58 13.65 16.86
C GLU A 76 -5.56 12.58 16.50
N PHE A 77 -5.98 11.57 15.73
CA PHE A 77 -5.08 10.53 15.23
C PHE A 77 -3.92 11.14 14.44
N GLY A 78 -4.20 11.99 13.45
CA GLY A 78 -3.17 12.63 12.63
C GLY A 78 -2.26 13.57 13.41
N ARG A 79 -2.76 14.28 14.44
CA ARG A 79 -1.91 15.06 15.36
C ARG A 79 -0.96 14.18 16.16
N GLN A 80 -1.43 13.04 16.65
CA GLN A 80 -0.59 12.10 17.40
C GLN A 80 0.50 11.50 16.50
N GLN A 81 0.14 11.00 15.31
CA GLN A 81 1.10 10.47 14.34
C GLN A 81 2.19 11.51 13.99
N TRP A 82 1.78 12.73 13.66
CA TRP A 82 2.72 13.81 13.36
C TRP A 82 3.58 14.18 14.57
N GLY A 83 2.97 14.27 15.75
CA GLY A 83 3.62 14.62 17.00
C GLY A 83 4.71 13.65 17.44
N THR A 84 4.54 12.36 17.16
CA THR A 84 5.53 11.29 17.41
C THR A 84 6.88 11.62 16.79
N TYR A 85 6.89 12.14 15.57
CA TYR A 85 8.13 12.45 14.84
C TYR A 85 8.55 13.91 14.95
N ALA A 86 7.61 14.85 15.04
CA ALA A 86 7.91 16.28 15.10
C ALA A 86 8.79 16.67 16.30
N ASN A 87 8.63 15.97 17.42
CA ASN A 87 9.33 16.28 18.68
C ASN A 87 10.49 15.33 18.97
N ASN A 88 10.79 14.37 18.09
CA ASN A 88 11.82 13.37 18.31
C ASN A 88 13.19 13.84 17.84
N LYS A 89 14.03 14.30 18.77
CA LYS A 89 15.39 14.80 18.46
C LYS A 89 16.34 13.72 17.95
N ASN A 90 16.04 12.45 18.18
CA ASN A 90 16.87 11.32 17.77
C ASN A 90 16.40 10.69 16.45
N PHE A 91 15.40 11.28 15.79
CA PHE A 91 14.82 10.76 14.57
C PHE A 91 14.61 11.87 13.53
N VAL A 92 14.97 11.63 12.27
CA VAL A 92 14.69 12.58 11.18
C VAL A 92 13.68 11.98 10.21
N LEU A 93 12.48 12.57 10.17
CA LEU A 93 11.49 12.26 9.13
C LEU A 93 11.55 13.34 8.05
N THR A 94 11.94 12.98 6.82
CA THR A 94 11.93 13.94 5.70
C THR A 94 10.68 13.73 4.84
N ILE A 95 9.80 14.73 4.74
CA ILE A 95 8.69 14.71 3.79
C ILE A 95 9.08 15.54 2.57
N LYS A 96 9.13 14.89 1.40
CA LYS A 96 9.67 15.50 0.18
C LYS A 96 8.64 15.56 -0.93
N VAL A 97 8.25 16.76 -1.35
CA VAL A 97 7.33 16.94 -2.48
C VAL A 97 8.10 17.01 -3.79
N SER A 98 7.76 16.13 -4.74
CA SER A 98 8.36 16.10 -6.07
C SER A 98 7.32 16.20 -7.20
N GLY A 99 7.62 17.04 -8.19
CA GLY A 99 6.77 17.20 -9.38
C GLY A 99 6.78 16.00 -10.33
N ASN A 100 7.82 15.16 -10.28
CA ASN A 100 7.98 14.01 -11.20
C ASN A 100 7.27 12.73 -10.73
N ARG A 101 6.75 12.68 -9.50
CA ARG A 101 6.04 11.50 -8.94
C ARG A 101 4.53 11.52 -9.19
N GLY A 102 3.99 12.59 -9.79
CA GLY A 102 2.57 12.67 -10.11
C GLY A 102 1.68 12.58 -8.87
N SER A 103 0.90 11.50 -8.76
CA SER A 103 -0.12 11.27 -7.72
C SER A 103 0.30 10.23 -6.67
N ASP A 104 1.54 9.75 -6.77
CA ASP A 104 2.05 8.65 -5.95
C ASP A 104 2.69 9.17 -4.66
N ALA A 105 2.56 8.39 -3.60
CA ALA A 105 3.31 8.54 -2.36
C ALA A 105 4.20 7.30 -2.18
N GLY A 106 5.02 7.29 -1.15
CA GLY A 106 5.82 6.15 -0.77
C GLY A 106 6.66 6.51 0.44
N THR A 107 7.32 5.50 1.00
CA THR A 107 8.27 5.64 2.11
C THR A 107 9.57 4.97 1.71
N ASP A 108 10.67 5.70 1.78
CA ASP A 108 12.00 5.26 1.37
C ASP A 108 13.09 5.71 2.36
N ARG A 109 14.33 5.29 2.09
CA ARG A 109 15.54 5.75 2.80
C ARG A 109 15.48 5.56 4.32
N PHE A 110 15.08 4.38 4.75
CA PHE A 110 15.13 4.02 6.15
C PHE A 110 16.58 4.06 6.67
N GLN A 111 16.78 4.65 7.85
CA GLN A 111 18.10 4.84 8.43
C GLN A 111 18.15 4.25 9.83
N TRP A 112 19.26 3.59 10.14
CA TRP A 112 19.52 3.05 11.47
C TRP A 112 20.82 3.62 12.02
N ASP A 113 20.96 3.68 13.33
CA ASP A 113 22.25 3.98 13.95
C ASP A 113 23.10 2.72 14.16
N GLU A 114 24.34 2.92 14.59
CA GLU A 114 25.29 1.82 14.86
C GLU A 114 24.82 0.86 15.96
N THR A 115 23.87 1.29 16.80
CA THR A 115 23.27 0.47 17.85
C THR A 115 22.03 -0.28 17.38
N GLY A 116 21.60 -0.05 16.13
CA GLY A 116 20.45 -0.70 15.52
C GLY A 116 19.12 0.01 15.78
N ASN A 117 19.12 1.25 16.31
CA ASN A 117 17.89 2.03 16.44
C ASN A 117 17.48 2.58 15.08
N PHE A 118 16.18 2.64 14.81
CA PHE A 118 15.64 3.32 13.64
C PHE A 118 15.66 4.84 13.88
N VAL A 119 16.40 5.58 13.06
CA VAL A 119 16.73 7.01 13.30
C VAL A 119 16.36 7.94 12.14
N GLY A 120 15.83 7.41 11.03
CA GLY A 120 15.32 8.27 9.98
C GLY A 120 14.56 7.56 8.87
N ALA A 121 13.74 8.32 8.17
CA ALA A 121 13.02 7.89 6.98
C ALA A 121 12.72 9.08 6.08
N THR A 122 12.44 8.80 4.81
CA THR A 122 11.94 9.80 3.86
C THR A 122 10.59 9.37 3.31
N ILE A 123 9.63 10.28 3.25
CA ILE A 123 8.33 10.09 2.62
C ILE A 123 8.29 10.95 1.35
N PRO A 124 8.63 10.38 0.17
CA PRO A 124 8.51 11.07 -1.10
C PRO A 124 7.05 11.11 -1.58
N ILE A 125 6.49 12.32 -1.70
CA ILE A 125 5.13 12.54 -2.21
C ILE A 125 5.12 13.27 -3.55
N GLY A 126 4.21 12.86 -4.42
CA GLY A 126 3.92 13.54 -5.67
C GLY A 126 3.25 14.90 -5.48
N SER A 127 3.38 15.77 -6.47
CA SER A 127 2.73 17.08 -6.43
C SER A 127 1.20 17.03 -6.59
N ARG A 128 0.62 15.85 -6.84
CA ARG A 128 -0.82 15.64 -7.07
C ARG A 128 -1.39 14.47 -6.25
N ILE A 129 -0.86 14.20 -5.05
CA ILE A 129 -1.34 13.09 -4.20
C ILE A 129 -2.81 13.24 -3.79
N ASP A 130 -3.39 14.43 -3.92
CA ASP A 130 -4.82 14.76 -3.80
C ASP A 130 -5.68 14.22 -4.95
N SER A 131 -5.10 13.46 -5.87
CA SER A 131 -5.78 12.79 -6.98
C SER A 131 -5.22 11.39 -7.19
N GLY A 132 -5.91 10.58 -8.00
CA GLY A 132 -5.49 9.22 -8.35
C GLY A 132 -5.71 8.24 -7.21
N TYR A 133 -6.34 7.11 -7.52
CA TYR A 133 -6.67 6.07 -6.56
C TYR A 133 -5.91 4.80 -6.90
N PRO A 134 -5.24 4.16 -5.92
CA PRO A 134 -4.56 2.91 -6.16
C PRO A 134 -5.54 1.74 -6.36
N PRO A 135 -5.08 0.60 -6.91
CA PRO A 135 -5.94 -0.58 -7.09
C PRO A 135 -6.36 -1.19 -5.74
N PRO A 136 -7.59 -1.73 -5.62
CA PRO A 136 -8.12 -2.21 -4.34
C PRO A 136 -7.43 -3.49 -3.84
N ILE A 137 -6.71 -4.21 -4.71
CA ILE A 137 -6.02 -5.47 -4.37
C ILE A 137 -5.06 -5.25 -3.19
N TYR A 138 -4.31 -4.16 -3.23
CA TYR A 138 -3.28 -3.86 -2.24
C TYR A 138 -3.62 -2.67 -1.37
N TYR A 139 -4.59 -1.87 -1.80
CA TYR A 139 -4.96 -0.63 -1.15
C TYR A 139 -6.48 -0.57 -0.90
N PRO A 140 -7.06 -1.51 -0.15
CA PRO A 140 -8.50 -1.60 0.06
C PRO A 140 -9.11 -0.35 0.72
N VAL A 141 -8.33 0.36 1.55
CA VAL A 141 -8.72 1.59 2.26
C VAL A 141 -8.53 2.80 1.37
N LEU A 142 -7.35 3.03 0.79
CA LEU A 142 -7.15 4.18 -0.10
C LEU A 142 -8.07 4.12 -1.34
N ASN A 143 -8.31 2.93 -1.88
CA ASN A 143 -9.24 2.75 -2.99
C ASN A 143 -10.70 3.04 -2.58
N SER A 144 -11.07 2.92 -1.31
CA SER A 144 -12.44 3.18 -0.86
C SER A 144 -12.90 4.63 -1.07
N LEU A 145 -11.95 5.55 -1.19
CA LEU A 145 -12.20 6.96 -1.49
C LEU A 145 -12.48 7.22 -3.00
N ALA A 146 -12.20 6.23 -3.86
CA ALA A 146 -12.52 6.34 -5.28
C ALA A 146 -14.05 6.45 -5.45
N SER A 147 -14.49 7.45 -6.23
CA SER A 147 -15.90 7.63 -6.51
C SER A 147 -16.41 6.57 -7.50
N ASP A 148 -17.52 5.92 -7.19
CA ASP A 148 -18.18 4.98 -8.10
C ASP A 148 -19.08 5.70 -9.15
N ALA A 149 -19.45 6.96 -8.89
CA ALA A 149 -20.16 7.87 -9.81
C ALA A 149 -20.15 9.31 -9.27
N ALA A 150 -20.21 10.33 -10.15
CA ALA A 150 -19.98 11.76 -9.91
C ALA A 150 -20.84 12.48 -8.84
N VAL A 151 -21.65 11.78 -8.03
CA VAL A 151 -22.63 12.39 -7.12
C VAL A 151 -21.99 12.83 -5.79
N HIS A 152 -20.85 12.25 -5.38
CA HIS A 152 -20.24 12.57 -4.08
C HIS A 152 -18.71 12.41 -4.09
N SER A 153 -17.99 13.30 -4.79
CA SER A 153 -16.53 13.30 -4.79
C SER A 153 -15.97 13.55 -3.39
N ILE A 154 -15.10 12.66 -2.92
CA ILE A 154 -14.25 12.92 -1.75
C ILE A 154 -13.37 14.15 -2.04
N ASN A 155 -13.21 15.03 -1.05
CA ASN A 155 -12.30 16.16 -1.16
C ASN A 155 -10.87 15.64 -1.37
N GLY A 156 -10.15 16.19 -2.36
CA GLY A 156 -8.75 15.82 -2.62
C GLY A 156 -7.83 16.00 -1.41
N SER A 157 -8.13 16.94 -0.50
CA SER A 157 -7.38 17.07 0.76
C SER A 157 -7.49 15.83 1.64
N ILE A 158 -8.67 15.23 1.76
CA ILE A 158 -8.91 13.99 2.52
C ILE A 158 -8.10 12.85 1.90
N LEU A 159 -8.10 12.70 0.57
CA LEU A 159 -7.29 11.69 -0.12
C LEU A 159 -5.79 11.89 0.14
N ALA A 160 -5.30 13.13 0.03
CA ALA A 160 -3.89 13.44 0.28
C ALA A 160 -3.49 13.15 1.74
N ALA A 161 -4.30 13.56 2.71
CA ALA A 161 -4.07 13.28 4.12
C ALA A 161 -4.12 11.79 4.45
N THR A 162 -5.03 11.05 3.82
CA THR A 162 -5.12 9.59 3.96
C THR A 162 -3.87 8.90 3.41
N LYS A 163 -3.36 9.34 2.25
CA LYS A 163 -2.08 8.85 1.71
C LYS A 163 -0.92 9.19 2.64
N LEU A 164 -0.86 10.41 3.20
CA LEU A 164 0.18 10.77 4.17
C LEU A 164 0.12 9.89 5.43
N SER A 165 -1.09 9.61 5.95
CA SER A 165 -1.28 8.71 7.08
C SER A 165 -0.86 7.28 6.76
N HIS A 166 -1.16 6.77 5.56
CA HIS A 166 -0.65 5.50 5.05
C HIS A 166 0.90 5.47 5.10
N GLU A 167 1.57 6.48 4.55
CA GLU A 167 3.05 6.51 4.55
C GLU A 167 3.64 6.61 5.97
N LEU A 168 3.01 7.36 6.87
CA LEU A 168 3.40 7.38 8.28
C LEU A 168 3.25 5.99 8.92
N GLY A 169 2.25 5.20 8.51
CA GLY A 169 2.09 3.80 8.91
C GLY A 169 3.29 2.92 8.55
N HIS A 170 3.94 3.15 7.41
CA HIS A 170 5.18 2.43 7.07
C HIS A 170 6.34 2.82 7.99
N VAL A 171 6.44 4.09 8.37
CA VAL A 171 7.47 4.57 9.30
C VAL A 171 7.25 3.96 10.68
N GLU A 172 6.00 3.96 11.17
CA GLU A 172 5.62 3.34 12.46
C GLU A 172 5.91 1.84 12.45
N GLN A 173 5.49 1.13 11.40
CA GLN A 173 5.79 -0.29 11.25
C GLN A 173 7.29 -0.58 11.30
N THR A 174 8.09 0.25 10.63
CA THR A 174 9.54 0.07 10.58
C THR A 174 10.19 0.38 11.92
N ALA A 175 9.66 1.35 12.67
CA ALA A 175 10.10 1.67 14.03
C ALA A 175 9.87 0.51 15.01
N GLU A 176 8.79 -0.25 14.83
CA GLU A 176 8.46 -1.43 15.66
C GLU A 176 9.16 -2.71 15.19
N ALA A 177 9.74 -2.71 13.98
CA ALA A 177 10.29 -3.91 13.36
C ALA A 177 11.69 -4.27 13.90
N ASN A 178 12.00 -5.57 13.88
CA ASN A 178 13.33 -6.05 14.19
C ASN A 178 14.29 -5.76 13.01
N VAL A 179 15.25 -4.86 13.21
CA VAL A 179 16.23 -4.47 12.18
C VAL A 179 16.98 -5.65 11.57
N LYS A 180 17.35 -6.66 12.36
CA LYS A 180 18.06 -7.85 11.85
C LYS A 180 17.16 -8.68 10.93
N PHE A 181 15.86 -8.72 11.24
CA PHE A 181 14.90 -9.42 10.41
C PHE A 181 14.63 -8.66 9.10
N LEU A 182 14.52 -7.33 9.15
CA LEU A 182 14.42 -6.51 7.93
C LEU A 182 15.68 -6.64 7.05
N GLN A 183 16.87 -6.65 7.66
CA GLN A 183 18.14 -6.93 6.96
C GLN A 183 18.14 -8.30 6.28
N LEU A 184 17.64 -9.33 6.97
CA LEU A 184 17.50 -10.67 6.41
C LEU A 184 16.57 -10.65 5.20
N GLN A 185 15.38 -10.05 5.31
CA GLN A 185 14.44 -9.92 4.21
C GLN A 185 15.04 -9.18 3.01
N ASN A 186 15.75 -8.07 3.23
CA ASN A 186 16.40 -7.31 2.16
C ASN A 186 17.48 -8.09 1.43
N LYS A 187 18.15 -9.03 2.12
CA LYS A 187 19.12 -9.93 1.51
C LYS A 187 18.46 -11.07 0.74
N LEU A 188 17.40 -11.67 1.28
CA LEU A 188 16.82 -12.90 0.76
C LEU A 188 15.78 -12.67 -0.35
N VAL A 189 15.02 -11.58 -0.30
CA VAL A 189 13.98 -11.29 -1.31
C VAL A 189 14.55 -11.21 -2.75
N PRO A 190 15.66 -10.49 -3.02
CA PRO A 190 16.25 -10.48 -4.36
C PRO A 190 16.70 -11.87 -4.83
N ALA A 191 17.25 -12.68 -3.92
CA ALA A 191 17.67 -14.04 -4.21
C ALA A 191 16.47 -14.94 -4.56
N TYR A 192 15.38 -14.82 -3.80
CA TYR A 192 14.12 -15.51 -4.08
C TYR A 192 13.62 -15.16 -5.48
N ILE A 193 13.48 -13.86 -5.79
CA ILE A 193 12.94 -13.38 -7.07
C ILE A 193 13.78 -13.91 -8.25
N LEU A 194 15.11 -13.87 -8.12
CA LEU A 194 16.01 -14.38 -9.16
C LEU A 194 15.79 -15.87 -9.44
N ILE A 195 15.61 -16.69 -8.40
CA ILE A 195 15.36 -18.13 -8.56
C ILE A 195 13.97 -18.36 -9.15
N PHE A 196 12.96 -17.66 -8.65
CA PHE A 196 11.58 -17.75 -9.11
C PHE A 196 11.43 -17.42 -10.60
N LEU A 197 12.15 -16.40 -11.08
CA LEU A 197 12.18 -16.08 -12.51
C LEU A 197 12.91 -17.16 -13.32
N LYS A 198 14.08 -17.62 -12.84
CA LYS A 198 14.90 -18.60 -13.56
C LYS A 198 14.27 -19.99 -13.63
N ASN A 199 13.47 -20.37 -12.66
CA ASN A 199 12.84 -21.70 -12.60
C ASN A 199 11.47 -21.77 -13.30
N GLY A 200 11.10 -20.74 -14.07
CA GLY A 200 9.84 -20.70 -14.81
C GLY A 200 8.62 -20.41 -13.95
N LEU A 201 8.78 -19.60 -12.89
CA LEU A 201 7.72 -19.24 -11.93
C LEU A 201 7.21 -20.44 -11.13
N ASN A 202 8.06 -21.45 -10.93
CA ASN A 202 7.69 -22.64 -10.16
C ASN A 202 7.78 -22.34 -8.66
N THR A 203 6.64 -22.05 -8.04
CA THR A 203 6.52 -21.79 -6.59
C THR A 203 6.79 -23.02 -5.71
N ARG A 204 6.88 -24.23 -6.29
CA ARG A 204 7.15 -25.49 -5.56
C ARG A 204 8.64 -25.85 -5.51
N ASP A 205 9.52 -24.99 -6.02
CA ASP A 205 10.96 -25.16 -5.90
C ASP A 205 11.37 -25.15 -4.41
N LYS A 206 12.06 -26.22 -3.98
CA LYS A 206 12.46 -26.39 -2.57
C LYS A 206 13.25 -25.21 -2.04
N LYS A 207 14.11 -24.60 -2.88
CA LYS A 207 14.93 -23.46 -2.47
C LYS A 207 14.09 -22.20 -2.26
N LEU A 208 13.01 -22.02 -3.02
CA LEU A 208 12.07 -20.92 -2.78
C LEU A 208 11.32 -21.09 -1.47
N ILE A 209 10.87 -22.31 -1.18
CA ILE A 209 10.19 -22.64 0.08
C ILE A 209 11.14 -22.37 1.27
N GLU A 210 12.38 -22.86 1.21
CA GLU A 210 13.39 -22.62 2.25
C GLU A 210 13.67 -21.12 2.45
N LEU A 211 13.75 -20.34 1.37
CA LEU A 211 13.95 -18.89 1.46
C LEU A 211 12.73 -18.20 2.08
N ALA A 212 11.52 -18.57 1.68
CA ALA A 212 10.27 -18.05 2.24
C ALA A 212 10.17 -18.33 3.75
N ASP A 213 10.49 -19.56 4.18
CA ASP A 213 10.49 -19.92 5.59
C ASP A 213 11.47 -19.07 6.41
N GLN A 214 12.68 -18.80 5.87
CA GLN A 214 13.68 -17.98 6.54
C GLN A 214 13.26 -16.51 6.69
N MET A 215 12.58 -15.97 5.67
CA MET A 215 12.19 -14.56 5.64
C MET A 215 10.78 -14.31 6.19
N GLY A 216 10.09 -15.36 6.63
CA GLY A 216 8.76 -15.32 7.26
C GLY A 216 7.60 -15.18 6.27
N GLY A 217 7.77 -15.60 5.02
CA GLY A 217 6.79 -15.54 3.95
C GLY A 217 7.44 -15.36 2.58
N THR A 218 6.66 -15.48 1.52
CA THR A 218 7.09 -15.12 0.16
C THR A 218 7.25 -13.60 0.02
N PRO A 219 7.96 -13.09 -1.01
CA PRO A 219 8.09 -11.65 -1.20
C PRO A 219 6.74 -10.93 -1.34
N THR A 220 5.75 -11.61 -1.96
CA THR A 220 4.39 -11.09 -2.11
C THR A 220 3.70 -10.96 -0.76
N GLU A 221 3.71 -12.01 0.06
CA GLU A 221 3.08 -11.99 1.41
C GLU A 221 3.75 -10.96 2.32
N ILE A 222 5.08 -10.84 2.27
CA ILE A 222 5.81 -9.82 3.04
C ILE A 222 5.36 -8.43 2.62
N TRP A 223 5.27 -8.18 1.32
CA TRP A 223 4.87 -6.87 0.80
C TRP A 223 3.41 -6.56 1.14
N GLU A 224 2.47 -7.48 0.90
CA GLU A 224 1.05 -7.35 1.29
C GLU A 224 0.90 -7.07 2.80
N SER A 225 1.64 -7.80 3.63
CA SER A 225 1.66 -7.58 5.06
C SER A 225 2.21 -6.19 5.44
N ARG A 226 3.11 -5.59 4.67
CA ARG A 226 3.55 -4.20 4.92
C ARG A 226 2.49 -3.20 4.50
N GLU A 227 1.93 -3.33 3.30
CA GLU A 227 0.88 -2.43 2.81
C GLU A 227 -0.38 -2.45 3.68
N TYR A 228 -0.88 -3.64 4.05
CA TYR A 228 -2.08 -3.72 4.88
C TYR A 228 -1.89 -3.21 6.31
N TRP A 229 -0.65 -3.07 6.78
CA TRP A 229 -0.40 -2.39 8.06
C TRP A 229 -0.62 -0.88 7.92
N SER A 230 -0.08 -0.30 6.85
CA SER A 230 -0.27 1.11 6.49
C SER A 230 -1.72 1.44 6.13
N GLU A 231 -2.43 0.53 5.46
CA GLU A 231 -3.86 0.72 5.17
C GLU A 231 -4.72 0.77 6.44
N VAL A 232 -4.37 0.00 7.48
CA VAL A 232 -5.06 0.10 8.78
C VAL A 232 -4.82 1.44 9.44
N THR A 233 -3.60 1.98 9.34
CA THR A 233 -3.25 3.33 9.80
C THR A 233 -4.11 4.38 9.07
N ALA A 234 -4.20 4.29 7.75
CA ALA A 234 -5.07 5.14 6.94
C ALA A 234 -6.56 5.01 7.31
N MET A 235 -7.02 3.80 7.67
CA MET A 235 -8.39 3.54 8.10
C MET A 235 -8.71 4.24 9.43
N GLN A 236 -7.77 4.25 10.37
CA GLN A 236 -7.91 4.98 11.64
C GLN A 236 -8.00 6.49 11.43
N PHE A 237 -7.15 7.06 10.56
CA PHE A 237 -7.28 8.45 10.17
C PHE A 237 -8.67 8.76 9.57
N LEU A 238 -9.13 7.93 8.62
CA LEU A 238 -10.45 8.11 8.00
C LEU A 238 -11.59 8.00 8.99
N HIS A 239 -11.47 7.12 9.99
CA HIS A 239 -12.47 7.00 11.03
C HIS A 239 -12.62 8.29 11.81
N ASP A 240 -11.51 8.79 12.35
CA ASP A 240 -11.50 10.02 13.14
C ASP A 240 -12.02 11.19 12.29
N ARG A 241 -11.54 11.27 11.04
CA ARG A 241 -11.91 12.36 10.11
C ARG A 241 -13.37 12.34 9.69
N LEU A 242 -13.90 11.17 9.34
CA LEU A 242 -15.21 11.05 8.71
C LEU A 242 -16.32 10.72 9.69
N SER A 243 -16.04 10.44 10.96
CA SER A 243 -17.01 9.96 11.96
C SER A 243 -18.33 10.75 12.02
N ASN A 244 -18.29 12.05 11.69
CA ASN A 244 -19.44 12.96 11.69
C ASN A 244 -19.92 13.38 10.28
N GLU A 245 -19.39 12.77 9.23
CA GLU A 245 -19.68 13.10 7.83
C GLU A 245 -20.70 12.12 7.23
N GLU A 246 -21.61 12.60 6.37
CA GLU A 246 -22.63 11.77 5.72
C GLU A 246 -22.03 10.61 4.88
N ILE A 247 -20.80 10.80 4.39
CA ILE A 247 -20.08 9.83 3.56
C ILE A 247 -19.44 8.68 4.35
N TYR A 248 -19.39 8.76 5.68
CA TYR A 248 -18.72 7.79 6.55
C TYR A 248 -19.11 6.35 6.22
N CYS A 249 -20.40 6.07 6.26
CA CYS A 249 -20.94 4.73 6.07
C CYS A 249 -20.63 4.14 4.71
N ARG A 250 -20.70 4.97 3.67
CA ARG A 250 -20.38 4.54 2.32
C ARG A 250 -18.90 4.16 2.21
N VAL A 251 -18.01 4.99 2.76
CA VAL A 251 -16.57 4.73 2.74
C VAL A 251 -16.26 3.44 3.49
N PHE A 252 -16.75 3.27 4.72
CA PHE A 252 -16.44 2.10 5.55
C PHE A 252 -17.08 0.80 5.04
N GLU A 253 -18.28 0.83 4.44
CA GLU A 253 -18.82 -0.35 3.76
C GLU A 253 -18.02 -0.71 2.50
N LYS A 254 -17.48 0.28 1.77
CA LYS A 254 -16.56 0.01 0.66
C LYS A 254 -15.22 -0.56 1.13
N ILE A 255 -14.65 -0.06 2.24
CA ILE A 255 -13.46 -0.65 2.88
C ILE A 255 -13.72 -2.12 3.20
N LYS A 256 -14.81 -2.41 3.92
CA LYS A 256 -15.19 -3.78 4.32
C LYS A 256 -15.36 -4.72 3.14
N ARG A 257 -15.99 -4.26 2.05
CA ARG A 257 -16.10 -5.03 0.81
C ARG A 257 -14.72 -5.29 0.19
N ASN A 258 -13.90 -4.25 0.05
CA ASN A 258 -12.56 -4.36 -0.52
C ASN A 258 -11.67 -5.31 0.30
N VAL A 259 -11.70 -5.22 1.63
CA VAL A 259 -10.94 -6.11 2.53
C VAL A 259 -11.37 -7.58 2.36
N ARG A 260 -12.68 -7.86 2.34
CA ARG A 260 -13.20 -9.22 2.15
C ARG A 260 -12.84 -9.82 0.79
N GLU A 261 -12.83 -8.99 -0.24
CA GLU A 261 -12.55 -9.42 -1.61
C GLU A 261 -11.05 -9.63 -1.85
N TYR A 262 -10.22 -8.70 -1.37
CA TYR A 262 -8.80 -8.62 -1.75
C TYR A 262 -7.82 -8.94 -0.63
N ALA A 263 -8.18 -8.70 0.63
CA ALA A 263 -7.29 -8.85 1.79
C ALA A 263 -7.82 -9.89 2.79
N LYS A 264 -8.53 -10.92 2.31
CA LYS A 264 -9.23 -11.91 3.15
C LYS A 264 -8.32 -12.57 4.20
N GLY A 265 -7.08 -12.90 3.82
CA GLY A 265 -6.09 -13.49 4.74
C GLY A 265 -5.61 -12.55 5.85
N TYR A 266 -5.95 -11.27 5.78
CA TYR A 266 -5.53 -10.21 6.70
C TYR A 266 -6.70 -9.51 7.39
N GLU A 267 -7.94 -10.01 7.24
CA GLU A 267 -9.16 -9.44 7.84
C GLU A 267 -8.99 -9.14 9.34
N ASP A 268 -8.40 -10.06 10.09
CA ASP A 268 -8.15 -9.93 11.53
C ASP A 268 -7.40 -8.65 11.88
N ARG A 269 -6.52 -8.16 11.00
CA ARG A 269 -5.76 -6.92 11.22
C ARG A 269 -6.67 -5.70 11.18
N PHE A 270 -7.62 -5.67 10.24
CA PHE A 270 -8.62 -4.61 10.13
C PHE A 270 -9.67 -4.73 11.25
N HIS A 271 -9.95 -5.95 11.73
CA HIS A 271 -10.90 -6.23 12.81
C HIS A 271 -10.41 -5.89 14.22
N LYS A 272 -9.12 -5.60 14.41
CA LYS A 272 -8.57 -5.12 15.70
C LYS A 272 -9.24 -3.84 16.22
N PHE A 273 -9.94 -3.14 15.34
CA PHE A 273 -10.67 -1.92 15.63
C PHE A 273 -12.17 -2.14 15.33
N PRO A 274 -12.87 -2.96 16.13
CA PRO A 274 -14.25 -3.36 15.86
C PRO A 274 -15.21 -2.17 15.77
N GLU A 275 -14.92 -1.06 16.45
CA GLU A 275 -15.61 0.23 16.33
C GLU A 275 -15.62 0.78 14.90
N LEU A 276 -14.61 0.45 14.09
CA LEU A 276 -14.50 0.89 12.70
C LEU A 276 -15.43 0.12 11.76
N ILE A 277 -15.86 -1.08 12.18
CA ILE A 277 -16.62 -2.02 11.34
C ILE A 277 -18.06 -2.17 11.85
N SER A 278 -18.28 -1.89 13.13
CA SER A 278 -19.57 -2.01 13.83
C SER A 278 -20.30 -0.67 14.01
N ALA A 279 -19.68 0.45 13.62
CA ALA A 279 -20.31 1.76 13.66
C ALA A 279 -21.68 1.69 12.97
N ARG A 280 -22.73 1.95 13.74
CA ARG A 280 -24.12 1.84 13.31
C ARG A 280 -24.37 2.89 12.24
N CYS A 281 -24.25 2.48 11.00
CA CYS A 281 -24.85 3.20 9.89
C CYS A 281 -26.36 3.21 10.11
N ALA A 282 -26.85 4.30 10.70
CA ALA A 282 -28.27 4.54 10.83
C ALA A 282 -28.87 4.54 9.42
N LYS A 283 -29.89 3.70 9.22
CA LYS A 283 -30.68 3.67 8.00
C LYS A 283 -31.51 4.94 7.87
#